data_AF-A0A7C9A5X3-F1
#
_entry.id   AF-A0A7C9A5X3-F1
#
_cell.length_a   1.000
_cell.length_b   1.000
_cell.length_c   1.000
_cell.angle_alpha   90.00
_cell.angle_beta   90.00
_cell.angle_gamma   90.00
#
_symmetry.space_group_name_H-M   'P 1'
#
loop_
_entity.id
_entity.type
_entity.pdbx_description
1 polymer ?
#
loop_
_entity_poly.entity_id
_entity_poly.type
_entity_poly.pdbx_seq_one_letter_code
_entity_poly.pdbx_strand_id
1 'polypeptide(L)'
;MHMVIAIGLESFLVYKAIEGFLEGREFKRREKDILKHYLPQVEAASLLSIILAFLWQKAVRVWPKFMVHFILWSSFAMSLSAGILLICFQKPTTDVCGVALIAFAIGNGLYSCWVTQRTKFCTKILMKSLEPVSKFPDLNHPTYYMLVAGFLWMSLWILAVIGALNFYFPPLIVTALVLSLAWTTEVMRNVANLTVSRVIALYYLRGMQSSTQFCFQRALTRNLGSACLGSLFVPAIEALRIVARGLNLLEGEDEFMFSCAHCCLRIMESIFRHGNGWAYVQIAAYGKNFVKASQDTWKLFEQQEMETIVDSDITSAVCFLSGVCSGSICVIMVAAWTHSVHQSFTATISLLAFFVGYLMVSAS
;
A
#
# COMPACT_ATOMS: atom_id res chain seq x y z
N MET A 1 4.89 -19.40 -10.42
CA MET A 1 5.30 -20.27 -9.29
C MET A 1 5.02 -19.61 -7.94
N HIS A 2 5.63 -18.46 -7.61
CA HIS A 2 5.43 -17.78 -6.31
C HIS A 2 3.96 -17.47 -5.96
N MET A 3 3.17 -16.94 -6.90
CA MET A 3 1.74 -16.67 -6.70
C MET A 3 0.94 -17.92 -6.33
N VAL A 4 1.20 -19.03 -7.03
CA VAL A 4 0.50 -20.31 -6.82
C VAL A 4 0.86 -20.90 -5.46
N ILE A 5 2.11 -20.76 -5.03
CA ILE A 5 2.56 -21.22 -3.71
C ILE A 5 1.90 -20.40 -2.60
N ALA A 6 1.86 -19.07 -2.72
CA ALA A 6 1.23 -18.20 -1.73
C ALA A 6 -0.28 -18.50 -1.61
N ILE A 7 -1.00 -18.55 -2.73
CA ILE A 7 -2.44 -18.87 -2.74
C ILE A 7 -2.69 -20.29 -2.23
N GLY A 8 -1.84 -21.26 -2.60
CA GLY A 8 -1.95 -22.65 -2.14
C GLY A 8 -1.75 -22.79 -0.63
N LEU A 9 -0.76 -22.11 -0.06
CA LEU A 9 -0.51 -22.08 1.37
C LEU A 9 -1.68 -21.45 2.14
N GLU A 10 -2.18 -20.31 1.68
CA GLU A 10 -3.32 -19.64 2.31
C GLU A 10 -4.58 -20.50 2.24
N SER A 11 -4.87 -21.10 1.08
CA SER A 11 -6.02 -22.00 0.89
C SER A 11 -5.94 -23.22 1.82
N PHE A 12 -4.73 -23.78 2.01
CA PHE A 12 -4.50 -24.88 2.95
C PHE A 12 -4.74 -24.47 4.41
N LEU A 13 -4.29 -23.27 4.81
CA LEU A 13 -4.51 -22.74 6.16
C LEU A 13 -5.99 -22.44 6.42
N VAL A 14 -6.72 -21.93 5.42
CA VAL A 14 -8.18 -21.75 5.50
C VAL A 14 -8.89 -23.09 5.65
N TYR A 15 -8.51 -24.11 4.86
CA TYR A 15 -9.05 -25.45 5.01
C TYR A 15 -8.81 -26.00 6.42
N LYS A 16 -7.59 -25.86 6.95
CA LYS A 16 -7.24 -26.30 8.30
C LYS A 16 -8.02 -25.55 9.39
N ALA A 17 -8.30 -24.26 9.21
CA ALA A 17 -9.18 -23.52 10.10
C ALA A 17 -10.60 -24.14 10.12
N ILE A 18 -11.16 -24.42 8.95
CA ILE A 18 -12.51 -25.00 8.81
C ILE A 18 -12.58 -26.41 9.42
N GLU A 19 -11.58 -27.26 9.15
CA GLU A 19 -11.46 -28.60 9.72
C GLU A 19 -11.39 -28.57 11.26
N GLY A 20 -10.56 -27.66 11.81
CA GLY A 20 -10.48 -27.43 13.25
C GLY A 20 -11.82 -27.03 13.90
N PHE A 21 -12.61 -26.19 13.21
CA PHE A 21 -13.96 -25.81 13.67
C PHE A 21 -14.95 -26.97 13.71
N LEU A 22 -14.80 -27.95 12.80
CA LEU A 22 -15.69 -29.10 12.69
C LEU A 22 -15.37 -30.18 13.73
N GLU A 23 -14.08 -30.42 14.03
CA GLU A 23 -13.65 -31.60 14.80
C GLU A 23 -13.41 -31.37 16.31
N GLY A 24 -13.01 -30.16 16.76
CA GLY A 24 -12.57 -29.92 18.15
C GLY A 24 -13.59 -29.27 19.10
N ARG A 25 -13.96 -29.92 20.23
CA ARG A 25 -14.87 -29.33 21.25
C ARG A 25 -14.22 -28.28 22.15
N GLU A 26 -12.98 -28.49 22.62
CA GLU A 26 -12.22 -27.49 23.40
C GLU A 26 -11.58 -26.42 22.50
N PHE A 27 -11.12 -26.86 21.32
CA PHE A 27 -10.65 -26.02 20.22
C PHE A 27 -11.65 -24.90 19.86
N LYS A 28 -12.94 -25.25 19.87
CA LYS A 28 -14.05 -24.32 19.64
C LYS A 28 -14.13 -23.15 20.62
N ARG A 29 -13.62 -23.23 21.85
CA ARG A 29 -13.89 -22.19 22.88
C ARG A 29 -13.00 -20.96 22.69
N ARG A 30 -11.67 -21.16 22.65
CA ARG A 30 -10.68 -20.08 22.47
C ARG A 30 -10.79 -19.44 21.08
N GLU A 31 -11.00 -20.24 20.03
CA GLU A 31 -11.19 -19.72 18.68
C GLU A 31 -12.54 -19.04 18.50
N LYS A 32 -13.64 -19.52 19.11
CA LYS A 32 -14.91 -18.77 19.09
C LYS A 32 -14.80 -17.44 19.81
N ASP A 33 -14.07 -17.36 20.92
CA ASP A 33 -13.90 -16.10 21.63
C ASP A 33 -13.05 -15.12 20.81
N ILE A 34 -12.01 -15.59 20.12
CA ILE A 34 -11.26 -14.76 19.17
C ILE A 34 -12.16 -14.36 17.99
N LEU A 35 -12.86 -15.29 17.35
CA LEU A 35 -13.72 -15.00 16.20
C LEU A 35 -14.82 -13.99 16.58
N LYS A 36 -15.48 -14.17 17.73
CA LYS A 36 -16.58 -13.31 18.18
C LYS A 36 -16.11 -11.90 18.55
N HIS A 37 -14.86 -11.72 18.96
CA HIS A 37 -14.32 -10.44 19.41
C HIS A 37 -13.20 -9.86 18.54
N TYR A 38 -12.84 -10.49 17.41
CA TYR A 38 -11.89 -9.94 16.44
C TYR A 38 -12.56 -9.73 15.09
N LEU A 39 -13.36 -10.69 14.63
CA LEU A 39 -13.99 -10.62 13.32
C LEU A 39 -14.84 -9.34 13.16
N PRO A 40 -15.72 -8.95 14.12
CA PRO A 40 -16.56 -7.78 13.94
C PRO A 40 -15.75 -6.47 13.84
N GLN A 41 -14.69 -6.32 14.64
CA GLN A 41 -13.88 -5.10 14.63
C GLN A 41 -13.04 -4.99 13.36
N VAL A 42 -12.48 -6.11 12.88
CA VAL A 42 -11.68 -6.13 11.65
C VAL A 42 -12.57 -5.96 10.43
N GLU A 43 -13.75 -6.59 10.40
CA GLU A 43 -14.75 -6.37 9.35
C GLU A 43 -15.22 -4.91 9.36
N ALA A 44 -15.51 -4.33 10.53
CA ALA A 44 -15.84 -2.91 10.64
C ALA A 44 -14.72 -2.00 10.12
N ALA A 45 -13.46 -2.31 10.44
CA ALA A 45 -12.30 -1.59 9.91
C ALA A 45 -12.22 -1.69 8.38
N SER A 46 -12.43 -2.89 7.83
CA SER A 46 -12.42 -3.11 6.39
C SER A 46 -13.55 -2.36 5.69
N LEU A 47 -14.78 -2.38 6.21
CA LEU A 47 -15.91 -1.61 5.67
C LEU A 47 -15.65 -0.10 5.74
N LEU A 48 -15.13 0.39 6.87
CA LEU A 48 -14.74 1.78 7.01
C LEU A 48 -13.67 2.16 5.98
N SER A 49 -12.66 1.32 5.80
CA SER A 49 -11.57 1.59 4.85
C SER A 49 -12.03 1.61 3.39
N ILE A 50 -13.04 0.79 3.02
CA ILE A 50 -13.66 0.83 1.69
C ILE A 50 -14.38 2.16 1.49
N ILE A 51 -15.18 2.59 2.48
CA ILE A 51 -15.88 3.88 2.44
C ILE A 51 -14.85 5.02 2.30
N LEU A 52 -13.77 4.99 3.10
CA LEU A 52 -12.69 5.96 3.01
C LEU A 52 -12.00 5.94 1.64
N ALA A 53 -11.74 4.77 1.06
CA ALA A 53 -11.16 4.63 -0.28
C ALA A 53 -12.03 5.31 -1.35
N PHE A 54 -13.33 5.04 -1.37
CA PHE A 54 -14.26 5.69 -2.29
C PHE A 54 -14.30 7.21 -2.10
N LEU A 55 -14.33 7.68 -0.84
CA LEU A 55 -14.32 9.10 -0.52
C LEU A 55 -13.03 9.77 -0.99
N TRP A 56 -11.87 9.15 -0.74
CA TRP A 56 -10.57 9.66 -1.15
C TRP A 56 -10.46 9.74 -2.66
N GLN A 57 -10.79 8.66 -3.37
CA GLN A 57 -10.76 8.63 -4.83
C GLN A 57 -11.66 9.69 -5.45
N LYS A 58 -12.89 9.81 -4.96
CA LYS A 58 -13.83 10.82 -5.45
C LYS A 58 -13.30 12.22 -5.19
N ALA A 59 -12.83 12.49 -3.98
CA ALA A 59 -12.42 13.82 -3.59
C ALA A 59 -11.10 14.26 -4.25
N VAL A 60 -10.14 13.36 -4.48
CA VAL A 60 -8.90 13.67 -5.22
C VAL A 60 -9.20 14.11 -6.65
N ARG A 61 -10.25 13.57 -7.25
CA ARG A 61 -10.64 13.91 -8.63
C ARG A 61 -11.46 15.19 -8.73
N VAL A 62 -12.34 15.43 -7.75
CA VAL A 62 -13.20 16.63 -7.74
C VAL A 62 -12.41 17.85 -7.26
N TRP A 63 -11.55 17.69 -6.25
CA TRP A 63 -10.80 18.79 -5.63
C TRP A 63 -9.29 18.49 -5.51
N PRO A 64 -8.55 18.25 -6.62
CA PRO A 64 -7.14 17.84 -6.57
C PRO A 64 -6.24 18.88 -5.87
N LYS A 65 -6.51 20.18 -6.06
CA LYS A 65 -5.72 21.27 -5.44
C LYS A 65 -5.79 21.26 -3.92
N PHE A 66 -7.00 21.09 -3.40
CA PHE A 66 -7.25 21.04 -1.97
C PHE A 66 -6.75 19.72 -1.39
N MET A 67 -7.00 18.61 -2.10
CA MET A 67 -6.74 17.28 -1.57
C MET A 67 -5.27 16.98 -1.31
N VAL A 68 -4.34 17.46 -2.14
CA VAL A 68 -2.89 17.27 -1.86
C VAL A 68 -2.50 17.88 -0.51
N HIS A 69 -2.95 19.10 -0.21
CA HIS A 69 -2.66 19.77 1.06
C HIS A 69 -3.41 19.10 2.22
N PHE A 70 -4.66 18.72 1.99
CA PHE A 70 -5.48 18.05 2.98
C PHE A 70 -4.89 16.70 3.37
N ILE A 71 -4.38 15.89 2.44
CA ILE A 71 -3.78 14.58 2.74
C ILE A 71 -2.52 14.73 3.59
N LEU A 72 -1.64 15.68 3.25
CA LEU A 72 -0.41 15.94 4.01
C LEU A 72 -0.72 16.25 5.48
N TRP A 73 -1.58 17.23 5.73
CA TRP A 73 -1.91 17.68 7.09
C TRP A 73 -2.87 16.75 7.85
N SER A 74 -3.85 16.14 7.16
CA SER A 74 -4.77 15.20 7.81
C SER A 74 -4.04 13.93 8.26
N SER A 75 -3.07 13.44 7.48
CA SER A 75 -2.26 12.28 7.87
C SER A 75 -1.45 12.56 9.13
N PHE A 76 -0.89 13.76 9.28
CA PHE A 76 -0.24 14.21 10.51
C PHE A 76 -1.21 14.20 11.70
N ALA A 77 -2.34 14.88 11.56
CA ALA A 77 -3.33 15.03 12.63
C ALA A 77 -3.88 13.67 13.08
N MET A 78 -4.30 12.83 12.13
CA MET A 78 -4.89 11.51 12.44
C MET A 78 -3.88 10.56 13.07
N SER A 79 -2.63 10.56 12.60
CA SER A 79 -1.58 9.70 13.18
C SER A 79 -1.19 10.15 14.59
N LEU A 80 -1.14 11.46 14.83
CA LEU A 80 -0.94 12.02 16.16
C LEU A 80 -2.10 11.66 17.11
N SER A 81 -3.34 11.84 16.67
CA SER A 81 -4.53 11.48 17.45
C SER A 81 -4.59 9.98 17.76
N ALA A 82 -4.29 9.12 16.79
CA ALA A 82 -4.21 7.67 16.99
C ALA A 82 -3.11 7.29 18.00
N GLY A 83 -1.93 7.91 17.89
CA GLY A 83 -0.83 7.70 18.82
C GLY A 83 -1.16 8.12 20.25
N ILE A 84 -1.74 9.31 20.44
CA ILE A 84 -2.19 9.80 21.75
C ILE A 84 -3.24 8.85 22.35
N LEU A 85 -4.24 8.43 21.56
CA LEU A 85 -5.28 7.52 22.01
C LEU A 85 -4.71 6.19 22.53
N LEU A 86 -3.73 5.60 21.83
CA LEU A 86 -3.09 4.35 22.26
C LEU A 86 -2.31 4.48 23.57
N ILE A 87 -1.66 5.63 23.81
CA ILE A 87 -0.98 5.92 25.07
C ILE A 87 -1.98 6.16 26.20
N CYS A 88 -3.12 6.81 25.91
CA CYS A 88 -4.17 7.05 26.90
C CYS A 88 -4.77 5.76 27.48
N PHE A 89 -4.63 4.61 26.80
CA PHE A 89 -5.07 3.32 27.34
C PHE A 89 -4.17 2.76 28.46
N GLN A 90 -3.00 3.37 28.71
CA GLN A 90 -2.09 3.03 29.82
C GLN A 90 -1.75 1.53 29.85
N LYS A 91 -1.38 0.96 28.70
CA LYS A 91 -0.98 -0.44 28.60
C LYS A 91 0.37 -0.57 27.91
N PRO A 92 1.29 -1.39 28.46
CA PRO A 92 2.65 -1.49 27.94
C PRO A 92 2.70 -1.91 26.47
N THR A 93 1.75 -2.76 26.03
CA THR A 93 1.66 -3.20 24.64
C THR A 93 1.15 -2.12 23.68
N THR A 94 0.26 -1.23 24.12
CA THR A 94 -0.27 -0.14 23.27
C THR A 94 0.65 1.08 23.28
N ASP A 95 1.37 1.29 24.39
CA ASP A 95 2.29 2.41 24.55
C ASP A 95 3.41 2.38 23.49
N VAL A 96 3.97 1.20 23.21
CA VAL A 96 4.99 1.03 22.15
C VAL A 96 4.46 1.46 20.78
N CYS A 97 3.25 1.01 20.42
CA CYS A 97 2.59 1.39 19.17
C CYS A 97 2.26 2.89 19.14
N GLY A 98 1.81 3.44 20.27
CA GLY A 98 1.47 4.86 20.40
C GLY A 98 2.69 5.76 20.23
N VAL A 99 3.81 5.44 20.90
CA VAL A 99 5.08 6.17 20.76
C VAL A 99 5.59 6.12 19.32
N ALA A 100 5.53 4.95 18.66
CA ALA A 100 5.93 4.81 17.26
C ALA A 100 5.07 5.68 16.31
N LEU A 101 3.74 5.71 16.52
CA LEU A 101 2.84 6.56 15.72
C LEU A 101 3.07 8.06 15.95
N ILE A 102 3.37 8.47 17.19
CA ILE A 102 3.71 9.88 17.49
C ILE A 102 5.04 10.26 16.83
N ALA A 103 6.07 9.42 16.93
CA ALA A 103 7.36 9.66 16.28
C ALA A 103 7.19 9.78 14.75
N PHE A 104 6.40 8.88 14.15
CA PHE A 104 6.04 8.96 12.74
C PHE A 104 5.25 10.23 12.41
N ALA A 105 4.29 10.63 13.25
CA ALA A 105 3.53 11.86 13.06
C ALA A 105 4.45 13.08 13.08
N ILE A 106 5.38 13.19 14.03
CA ILE A 106 6.36 14.30 14.07
C ILE A 106 7.16 14.34 12.76
N GLY A 107 7.68 13.20 12.30
CA GLY A 107 8.38 13.09 11.02
C GLY A 107 7.52 13.52 9.82
N ASN A 108 6.26 13.09 9.78
CA ASN A 108 5.31 13.47 8.73
C ASN A 108 4.96 14.97 8.78
N GLY A 109 4.87 15.57 9.97
CA GLY A 109 4.67 17.01 10.15
C GLY A 109 5.83 17.82 9.58
N LEU A 110 7.07 17.43 9.91
CA LEU A 110 8.29 18.02 9.36
C LEU A 110 8.36 17.86 7.84
N TYR A 111 8.06 16.65 7.34
CA TYR A 111 7.98 16.37 5.91
C TYR A 111 6.94 17.24 5.21
N SER A 112 5.75 17.40 5.81
CA SER A 112 4.67 18.24 5.28
C SER A 112 5.07 19.70 5.17
N CYS A 113 5.79 20.24 6.17
CA CYS A 113 6.35 21.59 6.11
C CYS A 113 7.36 21.75 4.98
N TRP A 114 8.29 20.79 4.83
CA TRP A 114 9.33 20.84 3.80
C TRP A 114 8.77 20.69 2.38
N VAL A 115 7.85 19.73 2.18
CA VAL A 115 7.28 19.40 0.87
C VAL A 115 6.29 20.45 0.36
N THR A 116 5.81 21.35 1.23
CA THR A 116 4.85 22.41 0.88
C THR A 116 5.31 23.23 -0.33
N GLN A 117 6.63 23.42 -0.53
CA GLN A 117 7.18 24.10 -1.70
C GLN A 117 6.94 23.34 -3.03
N ARG A 118 6.93 22.00 -2.99
CA ARG A 118 6.76 21.12 -4.17
C ARG A 118 5.29 20.83 -4.49
N THR A 119 4.36 21.11 -3.57
CA THR A 119 2.92 20.85 -3.74
C THR A 119 2.31 21.51 -4.98
N LYS A 120 2.76 22.73 -5.33
CA LYS A 120 2.29 23.47 -6.51
C LYS A 120 2.58 22.72 -7.80
N PHE A 121 3.75 22.10 -7.90
CA PHE A 121 4.17 21.31 -9.06
C PHE A 121 3.35 20.02 -9.17
N CYS A 122 3.27 19.26 -8.07
CA CYS A 122 2.46 18.04 -8.00
C CYS A 122 1.00 18.29 -8.36
N THR A 123 0.41 19.36 -7.83
CA THR A 123 -0.98 19.73 -8.12
C THR A 123 -1.22 20.00 -9.61
N LYS A 124 -0.28 20.68 -10.28
CA LYS A 124 -0.38 20.93 -11.72
C LYS A 124 -0.30 19.64 -12.53
N ILE A 125 0.62 18.73 -12.17
CA ILE A 125 0.73 17.41 -12.79
C ILE A 125 -0.54 16.60 -12.58
N LEU A 126 -1.06 16.55 -11.35
CA LEU A 126 -2.27 15.81 -11.01
C LEU A 126 -3.49 16.34 -11.78
N MET A 127 -3.63 17.66 -11.89
CA MET A 127 -4.70 18.25 -12.71
C MET A 127 -4.58 17.88 -14.18
N LYS A 128 -3.35 17.86 -14.71
CA LYS A 128 -3.10 17.49 -16.10
C LYS A 128 -3.30 16.00 -16.38
N SER A 129 -2.97 15.12 -15.43
CA SER A 129 -3.22 13.68 -15.56
C SER A 129 -4.70 13.32 -15.48
N LEU A 130 -5.52 14.15 -14.82
CA LEU A 130 -6.98 13.97 -14.74
C LEU A 130 -7.75 14.47 -15.97
N GLU A 131 -7.15 15.28 -16.84
CA GLU A 131 -7.80 15.85 -18.03
C GLU A 131 -8.42 14.78 -18.96
N PRO A 132 -7.73 13.66 -19.28
CA PRO A 132 -8.28 12.59 -20.12
C PRO A 132 -9.36 11.76 -19.44
N VAL A 133 -9.44 11.76 -18.10
CA VAL A 133 -10.37 10.91 -17.33
C VAL A 133 -11.82 11.26 -17.66
N SER A 134 -12.10 12.53 -17.96
CA SER A 134 -13.42 12.99 -18.40
C SER A 134 -13.93 12.28 -19.67
N LYS A 135 -13.03 11.74 -20.50
CA LYS A 135 -13.38 11.01 -21.74
C LYS A 135 -13.70 9.54 -21.50
N PHE A 136 -13.40 9.02 -20.31
CA PHE A 136 -13.54 7.61 -19.97
C PHE A 136 -14.32 7.46 -18.66
N PRO A 137 -15.67 7.50 -18.69
CA PRO A 137 -16.48 7.34 -17.48
C PRO A 137 -16.24 5.98 -16.79
N ASP A 138 -15.88 4.96 -17.58
CA ASP A 138 -15.69 3.59 -17.10
C ASP A 138 -14.32 3.33 -16.46
N LEU A 139 -13.44 4.33 -16.35
CA LEU A 139 -12.06 4.15 -15.87
C LEU A 139 -11.99 3.63 -14.42
N ASN A 140 -13.09 3.75 -13.68
CA ASN A 140 -13.16 3.45 -12.24
C ASN A 140 -13.54 2.02 -11.94
N HIS A 141 -14.18 1.33 -12.89
CA HIS A 141 -14.65 -0.04 -12.70
C HIS A 141 -13.52 -0.99 -12.25
N PRO A 142 -12.32 -0.99 -12.86
CA PRO A 142 -11.22 -1.84 -12.42
C PRO A 142 -10.87 -1.63 -10.95
N THR A 143 -10.85 -0.39 -10.50
CA THR A 143 -10.50 -0.08 -9.11
C THR A 143 -11.59 -0.53 -8.14
N TYR A 144 -12.85 -0.44 -8.52
CA TYR A 144 -13.95 -0.99 -7.73
C TYR A 144 -13.89 -2.52 -7.65
N TYR A 145 -13.54 -3.20 -8.74
CA TYR A 145 -13.32 -4.66 -8.71
C TYR A 145 -12.13 -5.03 -7.81
N MET A 146 -11.04 -4.26 -7.84
CA MET A 146 -9.90 -4.48 -6.94
C MET A 146 -10.29 -4.24 -5.47
N LEU A 147 -11.08 -3.21 -5.15
CA LEU A 147 -11.55 -2.98 -3.78
C LEU A 147 -12.42 -4.14 -3.26
N VAL A 148 -13.37 -4.62 -4.06
CA VAL A 148 -14.22 -5.78 -3.69
C VAL A 148 -13.39 -7.04 -3.54
N ALA A 149 -12.47 -7.31 -4.48
CA ALA A 149 -11.56 -8.44 -4.36
C ALA A 149 -10.67 -8.33 -3.11
N GLY A 150 -10.27 -7.10 -2.74
CA GLY A 150 -9.42 -6.84 -1.57
C GLY A 150 -10.17 -7.15 -0.29
N PHE A 151 -11.44 -6.74 -0.19
CA PHE A 151 -12.30 -7.11 0.94
C PHE A 151 -12.47 -8.62 1.08
N LEU A 152 -12.78 -9.32 -0.02
CA LEU A 152 -12.93 -10.78 -0.01
C LEU A 152 -11.62 -11.47 0.41
N TRP A 153 -10.49 -10.96 -0.09
CA TRP A 153 -9.17 -11.47 0.26
C TRP A 153 -8.86 -11.25 1.74
N MET A 154 -9.22 -10.10 2.31
CA MET A 154 -9.08 -9.83 3.74
C MET A 154 -9.89 -10.82 4.59
N SER A 155 -11.14 -11.12 4.21
CA SER A 155 -11.97 -12.10 4.91
C SER A 155 -11.32 -13.49 4.89
N LEU A 156 -10.80 -13.93 3.75
CA LEU A 156 -10.07 -15.20 3.63
C LEU A 156 -8.78 -15.20 4.47
N TRP A 157 -8.06 -14.09 4.48
CA TRP A 157 -6.83 -13.94 5.22
C TRP A 157 -7.04 -14.03 6.75
N ILE A 158 -8.14 -13.47 7.27
CA ILE A 158 -8.50 -13.60 8.69
C ILE A 158 -8.72 -15.07 9.07
N LEU A 159 -9.40 -15.84 8.21
CA LEU A 159 -9.56 -17.28 8.40
C LEU A 159 -8.22 -18.03 8.36
N ALA A 160 -7.33 -17.64 7.44
CA ALA A 160 -5.99 -18.21 7.36
C ALA A 160 -5.16 -17.95 8.62
N VAL A 161 -5.27 -16.76 9.23
CA VAL A 161 -4.61 -16.43 10.50
C VAL A 161 -5.12 -17.33 11.63
N ILE A 162 -6.43 -17.57 11.70
CA ILE A 162 -7.01 -18.47 12.71
C ILE A 162 -6.44 -19.89 12.54
N GLY A 163 -6.39 -20.39 11.30
CA GLY A 163 -5.75 -21.67 11.00
C GLY A 163 -4.27 -21.71 11.39
N ALA A 164 -3.53 -20.63 11.15
CA ALA A 164 -2.11 -20.50 11.46
C ALA A 164 -1.78 -20.52 12.96
N LEU A 165 -2.69 -20.07 13.83
CA LEU A 165 -2.49 -20.07 15.29
C LEU A 165 -2.34 -21.49 15.87
N ASN A 166 -2.74 -22.51 15.12
CA ASN A 166 -2.72 -23.91 15.55
C ASN A 166 -1.47 -24.69 15.12
N PHE A 167 -0.55 -24.05 14.41
CA PHE A 167 0.70 -24.68 13.98
C PHE A 167 1.83 -24.52 15.01
N TYR A 168 2.91 -25.28 14.81
CA TYR A 168 4.05 -25.35 15.73
C TYR A 168 4.79 -24.02 15.92
N PHE A 169 4.78 -23.14 14.91
CA PHE A 169 5.41 -21.81 14.94
C PHE A 169 4.46 -20.69 14.47
N PRO A 170 3.46 -20.29 15.29
CA PRO A 170 2.46 -19.31 14.89
C PRO A 170 3.05 -17.94 14.48
N PRO A 171 4.03 -17.36 15.18
CA PRO A 171 4.57 -16.05 14.80
C PRO A 171 5.18 -16.02 13.40
N LEU A 172 5.91 -17.08 13.02
CA LEU A 172 6.56 -17.18 11.70
C LEU A 172 5.53 -17.31 10.56
N ILE A 173 4.46 -18.08 10.79
CA ILE A 173 3.41 -18.26 9.79
C ILE A 173 2.58 -16.98 9.67
N VAL A 174 2.27 -16.32 10.78
CA VAL A 174 1.57 -15.03 10.77
C VAL A 174 2.39 -13.95 10.08
N THR A 175 3.71 -13.87 10.28
CA THR A 175 4.56 -12.91 9.54
C THR A 175 4.58 -13.23 8.04
N ALA A 176 4.68 -14.50 7.66
CA ALA A 176 4.56 -14.91 6.25
C ALA A 176 3.20 -14.54 5.64
N LEU A 177 2.11 -14.71 6.40
CA LEU A 177 0.76 -14.30 5.98
C LEU A 177 0.64 -12.79 5.82
N VAL A 178 1.20 -11.98 6.73
CA VAL A 178 1.20 -10.51 6.60
C VAL A 178 1.99 -10.07 5.37
N LEU A 179 3.14 -10.70 5.09
CA LEU A 179 3.94 -10.43 3.88
C LEU A 179 3.18 -10.80 2.61
N SER A 180 2.49 -11.95 2.61
CA SER A 180 1.63 -12.38 1.50
C SER A 180 0.48 -11.39 1.26
N LEU A 181 -0.15 -10.91 2.33
CA LEU A 181 -1.20 -9.89 2.24
C LEU A 181 -0.66 -8.57 1.66
N ALA A 182 0.48 -8.08 2.16
CA ALA A 182 1.12 -6.87 1.64
C ALA A 182 1.40 -7.00 0.14
N TRP A 183 1.99 -8.13 -0.27
CA TRP A 183 2.34 -8.40 -1.64
C TRP A 183 1.10 -8.50 -2.54
N THR A 184 0.07 -9.23 -2.14
CA THR A 184 -1.17 -9.37 -2.92
C THR A 184 -1.87 -8.03 -3.12
N THR A 185 -1.97 -7.18 -2.09
CA THR A 185 -2.55 -5.85 -2.24
C THR A 185 -1.74 -4.93 -3.16
N GLU A 186 -0.42 -5.06 -3.14
CA GLU A 186 0.45 -4.33 -4.06
C GLU A 186 0.30 -4.85 -5.50
N VAL A 187 0.07 -6.16 -5.70
CA VAL A 187 -0.29 -6.71 -7.02
C VAL A 187 -1.61 -6.12 -7.51
N MET A 188 -2.62 -6.03 -6.66
CA MET A 188 -3.92 -5.45 -7.03
C MET A 188 -3.80 -3.98 -7.44
N ARG A 189 -3.04 -3.19 -6.67
CA ARG A 189 -2.70 -1.81 -7.00
C ARG A 189 -2.02 -1.70 -8.38
N ASN A 190 -1.02 -2.54 -8.63
CA ASN A 190 -0.27 -2.49 -9.88
C ASN A 190 -1.07 -3.01 -11.08
N VAL A 191 -2.01 -3.95 -10.89
CA VAL A 191 -2.98 -4.35 -11.92
C VAL A 191 -3.92 -3.20 -12.28
N ALA A 192 -4.42 -2.45 -11.29
CA ALA A 192 -5.23 -1.24 -11.54
C ALA A 192 -4.40 -0.18 -12.30
N ASN A 193 -3.17 0.08 -11.86
CA ASN A 193 -2.26 1.01 -12.50
C ASN A 193 -1.96 0.63 -13.97
N LEU A 194 -1.67 -0.65 -14.24
CA LEU A 194 -1.46 -1.16 -15.60
C LEU A 194 -2.70 -1.00 -16.49
N THR A 195 -3.89 -1.19 -15.91
CA THR A 195 -5.15 -1.05 -16.62
C THR A 195 -5.39 0.41 -17.03
N VAL A 196 -5.28 1.33 -16.08
CA VAL A 196 -5.45 2.78 -16.32
C VAL A 196 -4.38 3.29 -17.28
N SER A 197 -3.11 2.96 -17.03
CA SER A 197 -1.99 3.33 -17.90
C SER A 197 -2.20 2.86 -19.33
N ARG A 198 -2.79 1.67 -19.53
CA ARG A 198 -3.05 1.14 -20.87
C ARG A 198 -4.14 1.92 -21.60
N VAL A 199 -5.25 2.22 -20.93
CA VAL A 199 -6.34 3.02 -21.53
C VAL A 199 -5.80 4.38 -21.97
N ILE A 200 -5.05 5.05 -21.09
CA ILE A 200 -4.46 6.35 -21.36
C ILE A 200 -3.39 6.29 -22.45
N ALA A 201 -2.51 5.28 -22.43
CA ALA A 201 -1.48 5.11 -23.45
C ALA A 201 -2.08 4.85 -24.85
N LEU A 202 -3.15 4.04 -24.95
CA LEU A 202 -3.84 3.81 -26.22
C LEU A 202 -4.51 5.08 -26.76
N TYR A 203 -5.04 5.91 -25.88
CA TYR A 203 -5.60 7.20 -26.24
C TYR A 203 -4.53 8.16 -26.78
N TYR A 204 -3.40 8.34 -26.09
CA TYR A 204 -2.34 9.26 -26.55
C TYR A 204 -1.54 8.75 -27.75
N LEU A 205 -1.19 7.46 -27.79
CA LEU A 205 -0.32 6.91 -28.85
C LEU A 205 -1.08 6.56 -30.13
N ARG A 206 -2.37 6.24 -30.02
CA ARG A 206 -3.16 5.71 -31.16
C ARG A 206 -4.47 6.44 -31.38
N GLY A 207 -4.83 7.42 -30.56
CA GLY A 207 -6.11 8.13 -30.65
C GLY A 207 -7.33 7.23 -30.37
N MET A 208 -7.14 6.03 -29.81
CA MET A 208 -8.21 5.04 -29.65
C MET A 208 -8.84 5.11 -28.26
N GLN A 209 -10.18 5.14 -28.22
CA GLN A 209 -10.93 4.91 -26.99
C GLN A 209 -11.13 3.40 -26.79
N SER A 210 -10.28 2.78 -25.98
CA SER A 210 -10.40 1.36 -25.66
C SER A 210 -11.35 1.12 -24.49
N SER A 211 -12.10 0.01 -24.53
CA SER A 211 -12.87 -0.45 -23.38
C SER A 211 -11.93 -0.78 -22.21
N THR A 212 -12.26 -0.26 -21.02
CA THR A 212 -11.51 -0.49 -19.78
C THR A 212 -11.48 -1.97 -19.40
N GLN A 213 -12.57 -2.70 -19.65
CA GLN A 213 -12.68 -4.14 -19.35
C GLN A 213 -11.68 -4.97 -20.14
N PHE A 214 -11.50 -4.66 -21.42
CA PHE A 214 -10.51 -5.34 -22.27
C PHE A 214 -9.08 -5.07 -21.79
N CYS A 215 -8.79 -3.83 -21.38
CA CYS A 215 -7.50 -3.48 -20.79
C CYS A 215 -7.26 -4.22 -19.46
N PHE A 216 -8.28 -4.34 -18.64
CA PHE A 216 -8.23 -5.05 -17.37
C PHE A 216 -7.99 -6.57 -17.55
N GLN A 217 -8.75 -7.21 -18.43
CA GLN A 217 -8.55 -8.63 -18.76
C GLN A 217 -7.13 -8.88 -19.29
N ARG A 218 -6.61 -7.96 -20.11
CA ARG A 218 -5.22 -8.06 -20.59
C ARG A 218 -4.20 -7.86 -19.47
N ALA A 219 -4.46 -6.96 -18.52
CA ALA A 219 -3.59 -6.78 -17.36
C ALA A 219 -3.49 -8.08 -16.55
N LEU A 220 -4.62 -8.76 -16.31
CA LEU A 220 -4.70 -10.02 -15.58
C LEU A 220 -4.11 -11.24 -16.33
N THR A 221 -4.15 -11.25 -17.66
CA THR A 221 -3.71 -12.43 -18.43
C THR A 221 -2.29 -12.31 -18.95
N ARG A 222 -1.92 -11.17 -19.55
CA ARG A 222 -0.64 -10.97 -20.24
C ARG A 222 0.39 -10.28 -19.35
N ASN A 223 -0.03 -9.32 -18.54
CA ASN A 223 0.88 -8.46 -17.78
C ASN A 223 1.00 -8.86 -16.30
N LEU A 224 0.21 -9.83 -15.83
CA LEU A 224 0.16 -10.23 -14.42
C LEU A 224 1.52 -10.68 -13.90
N GLY A 225 2.29 -11.45 -14.68
CA GLY A 225 3.64 -11.86 -14.27
C GLY A 225 4.59 -10.69 -14.02
N SER A 226 4.52 -9.65 -14.86
CA SER A 226 5.31 -8.42 -14.67
C SER A 226 4.77 -7.56 -13.52
N ALA A 227 3.46 -7.56 -13.29
CA ALA A 227 2.84 -6.91 -12.13
C ALA A 227 3.30 -7.58 -10.82
N CYS A 228 3.24 -8.91 -10.75
CA CYS A 228 3.69 -9.70 -9.58
C CYS A 228 5.16 -9.47 -9.24
N LEU A 229 6.03 -9.45 -10.25
CA LEU A 229 7.45 -9.19 -10.05
C LEU A 229 7.69 -7.74 -9.61
N GLY A 230 7.02 -6.78 -10.26
CA GLY A 230 7.09 -5.37 -9.87
C GLY A 230 6.62 -5.13 -8.43
N SER A 231 5.51 -5.74 -7.99
CA SER A 231 4.98 -5.59 -6.63
C SER A 231 5.89 -6.17 -5.54
N LEU A 232 6.79 -7.09 -5.87
CA LEU A 232 7.80 -7.60 -4.93
C LEU A 232 8.99 -6.65 -4.83
N PHE A 233 9.51 -6.20 -5.97
CA PHE A 233 10.76 -5.45 -6.01
C PHE A 233 10.58 -3.94 -5.87
N VAL A 234 9.59 -3.32 -6.52
CA VAL A 234 9.42 -1.85 -6.53
C VAL A 234 9.31 -1.28 -5.12
N PRO A 235 8.47 -1.81 -4.20
CA PRO A 235 8.39 -1.27 -2.84
C PRO A 235 9.71 -1.39 -2.07
N ALA A 236 10.42 -2.51 -2.22
CA ALA A 236 11.72 -2.72 -1.59
C ALA A 236 12.78 -1.73 -2.10
N ILE A 237 12.75 -1.46 -3.40
CA ILE A 237 13.63 -0.50 -4.08
C ILE A 237 13.32 0.93 -3.63
N GLU A 238 12.04 1.30 -3.52
CA GLU A 238 11.62 2.60 -3.01
C GLU A 238 11.96 2.79 -1.53
N ALA A 239 11.84 1.75 -0.71
CA ALA A 239 12.29 1.79 0.68
C ALA A 239 13.81 2.01 0.77
N LEU A 240 14.60 1.32 -0.05
CA LEU A 240 16.04 1.54 -0.13
C LEU A 240 16.40 2.98 -0.56
N ARG A 241 15.63 3.61 -1.47
CA ARG A 241 15.82 5.05 -1.83
C ARG A 241 15.76 5.95 -0.62
N ILE A 242 14.75 5.74 0.23
CA ILE A 242 14.53 6.58 1.40
C ILE A 242 15.70 6.45 2.36
N VAL A 243 16.16 5.21 2.60
CA VAL A 243 17.31 4.95 3.46
C VAL A 243 18.57 5.64 2.93
N ALA A 244 18.88 5.50 1.64
CA ALA A 244 20.09 6.11 1.09
C ALA A 244 20.04 7.64 1.03
N ARG A 245 18.88 8.23 0.76
CA ARG A 245 18.72 9.68 0.88
C ARG A 245 18.93 10.15 2.32
N GLY A 246 18.45 9.38 3.29
CA GLY A 246 18.71 9.63 4.70
C GLY A 246 20.21 9.58 5.02
N LEU A 247 20.92 8.59 4.49
CA LEU A 247 22.38 8.48 4.66
C LEU A 247 23.14 9.63 3.98
N ASN A 248 22.75 10.04 2.78
CA ASN A 248 23.37 11.19 2.09
C ASN A 248 23.16 12.51 2.82
N LEU A 249 22.04 12.68 3.53
CA LEU A 249 21.81 13.87 4.37
C LEU A 249 22.64 13.88 5.66
N LEU A 250 23.19 12.72 6.04
CA LEU A 250 24.06 12.54 7.19
C LEU A 250 25.55 12.54 6.81
N GLU A 251 25.90 12.79 5.53
CA GLU A 251 27.28 12.97 5.10
C GLU A 251 27.92 14.19 5.79
N GLY A 252 28.69 13.92 6.84
CA GLY A 252 29.70 14.81 7.41
C GLY A 252 31.11 14.45 6.93
N GLU A 253 32.13 15.23 7.33
CA GLU A 253 33.51 15.26 6.82
C GLU A 253 34.36 13.96 6.90
N ASP A 254 33.80 12.80 7.28
CA ASP A 254 34.58 11.57 7.51
C ASP A 254 34.84 10.75 6.24
N GLU A 255 36.06 10.83 5.71
CA GLU A 255 36.58 10.16 4.49
C GLU A 255 36.29 8.66 4.37
N PHE A 256 36.14 7.92 5.46
CA PHE A 256 35.91 6.46 5.43
C PHE A 256 34.44 6.10 5.13
N MET A 257 33.49 6.97 5.48
CA MET A 257 32.06 6.76 5.21
C MET A 257 31.72 7.01 3.73
N PHE A 258 32.55 7.78 3.02
CA PHE A 258 32.39 8.11 1.59
C PHE A 258 32.60 6.92 0.63
N SER A 259 33.50 5.99 0.93
CA SER A 259 33.78 4.85 0.01
C SER A 259 32.64 3.83 -0.03
N CYS A 260 32.10 3.46 1.13
CA CYS A 260 30.94 2.57 1.24
C CYS A 260 29.66 3.25 0.74
N ALA A 261 29.47 4.55 1.01
CA ALA A 261 28.35 5.32 0.48
C ALA A 261 28.35 5.31 -1.05
N HIS A 262 29.48 5.63 -1.70
CA HIS A 262 29.59 5.61 -3.16
C HIS A 262 29.36 4.22 -3.79
N CYS A 263 29.82 3.14 -3.15
CA CYS A 263 29.57 1.77 -3.61
C CYS A 263 28.07 1.42 -3.52
N CYS A 264 27.45 1.69 -2.37
CA CYS A 264 26.02 1.48 -2.16
C CYS A 264 25.17 2.31 -3.13
N LEU A 265 25.55 3.56 -3.38
CA LEU A 265 24.87 4.44 -4.34
C LEU A 265 24.92 3.88 -5.77
N ARG A 266 26.07 3.35 -6.22
CA ARG A 266 26.18 2.70 -7.54
C ARG A 266 25.33 1.44 -7.66
N ILE A 267 25.30 0.61 -6.62
CA ILE A 267 24.44 -0.57 -6.59
C ILE A 267 22.97 -0.15 -6.66
N MET A 268 22.59 0.89 -5.93
CA MET A 268 21.24 1.41 -5.93
C MET A 268 20.83 2.02 -7.26
N GLU A 269 21.70 2.79 -7.91
CA GLU A 269 21.47 3.34 -9.24
C GLU A 269 21.25 2.21 -10.27
N SER A 270 22.06 1.15 -10.19
CA SER A 270 21.85 -0.07 -10.98
C SER A 270 20.49 -0.69 -10.67
N ILE A 271 20.11 -0.85 -9.41
CA ILE A 271 18.81 -1.40 -9.01
C ILE A 271 17.65 -0.52 -9.52
N PHE A 272 17.76 0.81 -9.49
CA PHE A 272 16.74 1.73 -10.01
C PHE A 272 16.55 1.65 -11.52
N ARG A 273 17.65 1.42 -12.24
CA ARG A 273 17.59 1.17 -13.67
C ARG A 273 16.82 -0.10 -14.01
N HIS A 274 16.82 -1.08 -13.11
CA HIS A 274 16.14 -2.36 -13.28
C HIS A 274 14.73 -2.41 -12.65
N GLY A 275 14.41 -1.52 -11.71
CA GLY A 275 13.10 -1.46 -11.05
C GLY A 275 12.67 -0.04 -10.72
N ASN A 276 11.60 0.43 -11.36
CA ASN A 276 10.97 1.71 -11.08
C ASN A 276 9.45 1.63 -11.31
N GLY A 277 8.66 2.40 -10.54
CA GLY A 277 7.21 2.45 -10.70
C GLY A 277 6.76 2.96 -12.07
N TRP A 278 7.58 3.74 -12.75
CA TRP A 278 7.30 4.24 -14.11
C TRP A 278 7.33 3.13 -15.18
N ALA A 279 7.94 1.98 -14.89
CA ALA A 279 7.96 0.81 -15.77
C ALA A 279 6.55 0.31 -16.11
N TYR A 280 5.58 0.47 -15.20
CA TYR A 280 4.20 0.04 -15.44
C TYR A 280 3.57 0.73 -16.65
N VAL A 281 3.89 2.01 -16.90
CA VAL A 281 3.40 2.74 -18.08
C VAL A 281 3.97 2.13 -19.38
N GLN A 282 5.27 1.81 -19.41
CA GLN A 282 5.91 1.13 -20.56
C GLN A 282 5.36 -0.28 -20.78
N ILE A 283 5.13 -1.06 -19.72
CA ILE A 283 4.50 -2.40 -19.80
C ILE A 283 3.08 -2.27 -20.37
N ALA A 284 2.31 -1.30 -19.89
CA ALA A 284 0.94 -1.08 -20.33
C ALA A 284 0.86 -0.68 -21.80
N ALA A 285 1.74 0.22 -22.25
CA ALA A 285 1.81 0.72 -23.61
C ALA A 285 2.33 -0.32 -24.61
N TYR A 286 3.45 -0.97 -24.31
CA TYR A 286 4.20 -1.80 -25.28
C TYR A 286 4.15 -3.31 -24.99
N GLY A 287 3.70 -3.74 -23.80
CA GLY A 287 3.63 -5.14 -23.42
C GLY A 287 5.00 -5.81 -23.21
N LYS A 288 5.99 -5.03 -22.77
CA LYS A 288 7.35 -5.51 -22.47
C LYS A 288 7.41 -6.16 -21.07
N ASN A 289 8.41 -6.98 -20.83
CA ASN A 289 8.72 -7.52 -19.50
C ASN A 289 9.16 -6.41 -18.54
N PHE A 290 8.88 -6.57 -17.24
CA PHE A 290 9.16 -5.57 -16.20
C PHE A 290 10.58 -4.98 -16.26
N VAL A 291 11.63 -5.81 -16.24
CA VAL A 291 13.02 -5.32 -16.23
C VAL A 291 13.37 -4.51 -17.47
N LYS A 292 12.96 -4.97 -18.65
CA LYS A 292 13.21 -4.27 -19.92
C LYS A 292 12.43 -2.96 -19.98
N ALA A 293 11.19 -2.97 -19.50
CA ALA A 293 10.38 -1.76 -19.39
C ALA A 293 11.00 -0.74 -18.45
N SER A 294 11.53 -1.16 -17.29
CA SER A 294 12.25 -0.28 -16.35
C SER A 294 13.46 0.40 -17.00
N GLN A 295 14.29 -0.38 -17.70
CA GLN A 295 15.48 0.13 -18.38
C GLN A 295 15.14 1.10 -19.50
N ASP A 296 14.13 0.77 -20.31
CA ASP A 296 13.69 1.63 -21.42
C ASP A 296 13.07 2.93 -20.89
N THR A 297 12.29 2.87 -19.80
CA THR A 297 11.76 4.08 -19.15
C THR A 297 12.88 4.98 -18.63
N TRP A 298 13.86 4.41 -17.93
CA TRP A 298 14.94 5.21 -17.34
C TRP A 298 15.82 5.85 -18.42
N LYS A 299 16.14 5.13 -19.50
CA LYS A 299 16.85 5.68 -20.66
C LYS A 299 16.11 6.84 -21.31
N LEU A 300 14.77 6.78 -21.37
CA LEU A 300 13.97 7.90 -21.89
C LEU A 300 14.05 9.12 -20.98
N PHE A 301 14.09 8.94 -19.66
CA PHE A 301 14.28 10.06 -18.73
C PHE A 301 15.67 10.69 -18.84
N GLU A 302 16.73 9.87 -18.94
CA GLU A 302 18.10 10.32 -19.19
C GLU A 302 18.17 11.15 -20.49
N GLN A 303 17.57 10.66 -21.58
CA GLN A 303 17.59 11.32 -22.89
C GLN A 303 16.80 12.63 -22.95
N GLN A 304 15.84 12.83 -22.07
CA GLN A 304 14.99 14.02 -22.02
C GLN A 304 15.36 14.95 -20.85
N GLU A 305 16.44 14.64 -20.13
CA GLU A 305 16.90 15.38 -18.94
C GLU A 305 15.80 15.56 -17.87
N MET A 306 14.91 14.56 -17.75
CA MET A 306 13.74 14.62 -16.86
C MET A 306 13.98 14.04 -15.46
N GLU A 307 15.20 13.62 -15.14
CA GLU A 307 15.53 12.97 -13.87
C GLU A 307 15.16 13.84 -12.66
N THR A 308 15.52 15.12 -12.70
CA THR A 308 15.22 16.09 -11.63
C THR A 308 13.71 16.29 -11.44
N ILE A 309 12.95 16.24 -12.53
CA ILE A 309 11.50 16.39 -12.54
C ILE A 309 10.86 15.15 -11.90
N VAL A 310 11.31 13.96 -12.27
CA VAL A 310 10.85 12.69 -11.69
C VAL A 310 11.16 12.63 -10.20
N ASP A 311 12.35 13.09 -9.79
CA ASP A 311 12.75 13.11 -8.38
C ASP A 311 12.00 14.16 -7.54
N SER A 312 11.44 15.16 -8.22
CA SER A 312 10.58 16.18 -7.60
C SER A 312 9.12 15.73 -7.43
N ASP A 313 8.72 14.60 -8.02
CA ASP A 313 7.37 14.06 -7.88
C ASP A 313 7.13 13.55 -6.44
N ILE A 314 6.03 14.01 -5.85
CA ILE A 314 5.62 13.65 -4.49
C ILE A 314 4.33 12.82 -4.52
N THR A 315 3.86 12.42 -5.69
CA THR A 315 2.59 11.68 -5.85
C THR A 315 2.63 10.36 -5.09
N SER A 316 3.75 9.62 -5.13
CA SER A 316 3.93 8.39 -4.35
C SER A 316 3.83 8.63 -2.84
N ALA A 317 4.43 9.72 -2.35
CA ALA A 317 4.36 10.11 -0.94
C ALA A 317 2.93 10.54 -0.54
N VAL A 318 2.21 11.27 -1.39
CA VAL A 318 0.81 11.63 -1.15
C VAL A 318 -0.07 10.37 -1.09
N CYS A 319 0.11 9.42 -2.00
CA CYS A 319 -0.60 8.13 -1.95
C CYS A 319 -0.29 7.35 -0.67
N PHE A 320 0.98 7.26 -0.28
CA PHE A 320 1.40 6.64 0.97
C PHE A 320 0.72 7.29 2.18
N LEU A 321 0.74 8.62 2.26
CA LEU A 321 0.15 9.38 3.37
C LEU A 321 -1.37 9.30 3.40
N SER A 322 -2.05 9.14 2.26
CA SER A 322 -3.48 8.83 2.25
C SER A 322 -3.80 7.48 2.86
N GLY A 323 -3.01 6.45 2.55
CA GLY A 323 -3.13 5.14 3.20
C GLY A 323 -2.90 5.24 4.70
N VAL A 324 -1.86 5.96 5.14
CA VAL A 324 -1.56 6.15 6.57
C VAL A 324 -2.69 6.89 7.28
N CYS A 325 -3.26 7.93 6.67
CA CYS A 325 -4.41 8.65 7.22
C CYS A 325 -5.60 7.70 7.45
N SER A 326 -5.95 6.88 6.45
CA SER A 326 -7.00 5.86 6.56
C SER A 326 -6.70 4.82 7.64
N GLY A 327 -5.47 4.32 7.70
CA GLY A 327 -5.02 3.40 8.74
C GLY A 327 -5.18 3.98 10.14
N SER A 328 -4.78 5.24 10.35
CA SER A 328 -4.93 5.94 11.62
C SER A 328 -6.39 6.16 12.01
N ILE A 329 -7.27 6.47 11.05
CA ILE A 329 -8.73 6.55 11.31
C ILE A 329 -9.29 5.19 11.75
N CYS A 330 -8.87 4.10 11.08
CA CYS A 330 -9.27 2.74 11.46
C CYS A 330 -8.77 2.37 12.86
N VAL A 331 -7.55 2.74 13.22
CA VAL A 331 -7.00 2.57 14.58
C VAL A 331 -7.88 3.28 15.60
N ILE A 332 -8.21 4.57 15.37
CA ILE A 332 -8.99 5.35 16.34
C ILE A 332 -10.34 4.67 16.63
N MET A 333 -11.06 4.27 15.59
CA MET A 333 -12.35 3.59 15.74
C MET A 333 -12.19 2.24 16.46
N VAL A 334 -11.29 1.39 15.96
CA VAL A 334 -11.18 0.01 16.43
C VAL A 334 -10.57 -0.07 17.82
N ALA A 335 -9.59 0.77 18.13
CA ALA A 335 -8.95 0.80 19.43
C ALA A 335 -9.93 1.31 20.50
N ALA A 336 -10.73 2.35 20.19
CA ALA A 336 -11.78 2.84 21.09
C ALA A 336 -12.87 1.78 21.35
N TRP A 337 -13.33 1.07 20.33
CA TRP A 337 -14.27 -0.04 20.48
C TRP A 337 -13.65 -1.21 21.25
N THR A 338 -12.43 -1.60 20.90
CA THR A 338 -11.78 -2.74 21.55
C THR A 338 -11.50 -2.45 23.02
N HIS A 339 -11.12 -1.23 23.38
CA HIS A 339 -10.90 -0.85 24.77
C HIS A 339 -12.17 -0.95 25.64
N SER A 340 -13.35 -0.64 25.08
CA SER A 340 -14.62 -0.73 25.82
C SER A 340 -15.10 -2.16 26.03
N VAL A 341 -14.69 -3.11 25.18
CA VAL A 341 -15.15 -4.51 25.24
C VAL A 341 -14.09 -5.45 25.82
N HIS A 342 -12.86 -5.44 25.30
CA HIS A 342 -11.78 -6.37 25.67
C HIS A 342 -10.39 -5.71 25.62
N GLN A 343 -9.85 -5.38 26.78
CA GLN A 343 -8.63 -4.59 26.85
C GLN A 343 -7.32 -5.36 26.60
N SER A 344 -7.31 -6.69 26.56
CA SER A 344 -6.06 -7.48 26.43
C SER A 344 -5.49 -7.52 25.01
N PHE A 345 -6.35 -7.35 24.00
CA PHE A 345 -6.00 -7.52 22.59
C PHE A 345 -5.95 -6.22 21.79
N THR A 346 -6.09 -5.08 22.47
CA THR A 346 -6.18 -3.75 21.85
C THR A 346 -4.98 -3.44 20.94
N ALA A 347 -3.75 -3.80 21.33
CA ALA A 347 -2.56 -3.51 20.53
C ALA A 347 -2.54 -4.27 19.20
N THR A 348 -2.76 -5.59 19.23
CA THR A 348 -2.74 -6.43 18.03
C THR A 348 -3.86 -6.05 17.07
N ILE A 349 -5.07 -5.81 17.59
CA ILE A 349 -6.21 -5.43 16.76
C ILE A 349 -6.01 -4.02 16.17
N SER A 350 -5.40 -3.09 16.91
CA SER A 350 -5.08 -1.75 16.40
C SER A 350 -4.05 -1.82 15.27
N LEU A 351 -2.96 -2.58 15.43
CA LEU A 351 -1.97 -2.78 14.37
C LEU A 351 -2.60 -3.42 13.13
N LEU A 352 -3.49 -4.40 13.33
CA LEU A 352 -4.21 -5.01 12.23
C LEU A 352 -5.11 -4.01 11.52
N ALA A 353 -5.91 -3.24 12.26
CA ALA A 353 -6.80 -2.22 11.73
C ALA A 353 -6.04 -1.13 10.96
N PHE A 354 -4.86 -0.72 11.45
CA PHE A 354 -3.97 0.18 10.73
C PHE A 354 -3.57 -0.40 9.37
N PHE A 355 -3.14 -1.67 9.37
CA PHE A 355 -2.68 -2.35 8.17
C PHE A 355 -3.83 -2.54 7.16
N VAL A 356 -5.01 -2.98 7.62
CA VAL A 356 -6.21 -3.09 6.77
C VAL A 356 -6.57 -1.73 6.15
N GLY A 357 -6.65 -0.69 6.99
CA GLY A 357 -7.01 0.67 6.55
C GLY A 357 -6.02 1.24 5.54
N TYR A 358 -4.74 0.99 5.75
CA TYR A 358 -3.66 1.39 4.85
C TYR A 358 -3.74 0.65 3.51
N LEU A 359 -3.88 -0.67 3.54
CA LEU A 359 -3.83 -1.49 2.33
C LEU A 359 -5.04 -1.28 1.43
N MET A 360 -6.25 -1.16 2.00
CA MET A 360 -7.46 -0.97 1.21
C MET A 360 -7.48 0.37 0.45
N VAL A 361 -6.99 1.44 1.07
CA VAL A 361 -6.85 2.74 0.39
C VAL A 361 -5.67 2.74 -0.57
N SER A 362 -4.57 2.06 -0.24
CA SER A 362 -3.40 1.98 -1.13
C SER A 362 -3.67 1.13 -2.39
N ALA A 363 -4.59 0.16 -2.32
CA ALA A 363 -5.04 -0.64 -3.45
C ALA A 363 -5.99 0.11 -4.41
N SER A 364 -6.46 1.29 -3.98
CA SER A 364 -7.43 2.14 -4.68
C SER A 364 -6.74 3.32 -5.38
#